data_AF-A0A971AHF7-F1
#
_entry.id   AF-A0A971AHF7-F1
#
_cell.length_a   1.000
_cell.length_b   1.000
_cell.length_c   1.000
_cell.angle_alpha   90.00
_cell.angle_beta   90.00
_cell.angle_gamma   90.00
#
_symmetry.space_group_name_H-M   'P 1'
#
loop_
_entity.id
_entity.type
_entity.pdbx_description
1 polymer ?
#
loop_
_entity_poly.entity_id
_entity_poly.type
_entity_poly.pdbx_seq_one_letter_code
_entity_poly.pdbx_strand_id
1 'polypeptide(L)'
;MVKLTKIYTRTGDGGETGLGDGSRVAKWDPRVAAYGAVDETNAAIGVARLYVQGELAEMLARIQNDLFDVGADLCVPERADPPRSPLRVTAAQVERLEREIDRLNARLSPLRSFVLPGGTPAAAYLHLARAMARRAEREIALLATRQPINPELLRYMNRLSDHLFVSARHANDDGAQDVLWRPGAYR
;
A
#
# COMPACT_ATOMS: atom_id res chain seq x y z
N MET A 1 11.36 18.50 10.05
CA MET A 1 11.49 18.67 8.59
C MET A 1 12.48 17.64 8.08
N VAL A 2 12.07 16.75 7.17
CA VAL A 2 12.97 15.79 6.52
C VAL A 2 13.94 16.58 5.63
N LYS A 3 15.24 16.39 5.81
CA LYS A 3 16.27 17.02 4.97
C LYS A 3 17.06 15.94 4.23
N LEU A 4 16.85 15.85 2.93
CA LEU A 4 17.61 14.98 2.03
C LEU A 4 18.73 15.80 1.38
N THR A 5 19.88 15.92 2.04
CA THR A 5 21.04 16.68 1.53
C THR A 5 22.02 15.78 0.79
N LYS A 6 22.46 14.70 1.44
CA LYS A 6 23.32 13.66 0.85
C LYS A 6 22.64 12.30 1.02
N ILE A 7 22.34 11.65 -0.10
CA ILE A 7 21.56 10.40 -0.10
C ILE A 7 22.38 9.23 0.45
N TYR A 8 23.64 9.06 0.02
CA TYR A 8 24.51 8.01 0.54
C TYR A 8 25.29 8.50 1.77
N THR A 9 25.14 7.81 2.90
CA THR A 9 25.81 8.16 4.17
C THR A 9 26.81 7.10 4.65
N ARG A 10 26.79 5.89 4.06
CA ARG A 10 27.59 4.71 4.46
C ARG A 10 27.31 4.17 5.88
N THR A 11 26.43 4.82 6.64
CA THR A 11 26.10 4.44 8.02
C THR A 11 25.38 3.09 8.14
N GLY A 12 24.87 2.55 7.03
CA GLY A 12 24.20 1.25 6.96
C GLY A 12 25.02 0.15 6.28
N ASP A 13 26.30 0.38 5.96
CA ASP A 13 27.14 -0.59 5.24
C ASP A 13 27.42 -1.86 6.09
N GLY A 14 27.36 -1.74 7.41
CA GLY A 14 27.42 -2.86 8.35
C GLY A 14 26.13 -3.68 8.48
N GLY A 15 25.11 -3.43 7.65
CA GLY A 15 23.86 -4.21 7.66
C GLY A 15 22.78 -3.71 8.63
N GLU A 16 22.96 -2.54 9.22
CA GLU A 16 21.99 -1.88 10.11
C GLU A 16 21.36 -0.63 9.49
N THR A 17 20.28 -0.14 10.09
CA THR A 17 19.61 1.12 9.74
C THR A 17 19.02 1.77 10.98
N GLY A 18 18.72 3.07 10.89
CA GLY A 18 18.03 3.81 11.96
C GLY A 18 16.51 3.81 11.79
N LEU A 19 15.79 3.77 12.91
CA LEU A 19 14.35 4.02 13.00
C LEU A 19 14.04 5.50 13.27
N GLY A 20 12.77 5.88 13.17
CA GLY A 20 12.32 7.27 13.33
C GLY A 20 12.42 7.83 14.76
N ASP A 21 12.69 6.96 15.74
CA ASP A 21 13.00 7.31 17.13
C ASP A 21 14.52 7.38 17.42
N GLY A 22 15.36 7.15 16.41
CA GLY A 22 16.82 7.17 16.50
C GLY A 22 17.47 5.84 16.92
N SER A 23 16.69 4.82 17.27
CA SER A 23 17.24 3.49 17.54
C SER A 23 17.81 2.85 16.27
N ARG A 24 18.78 1.93 16.42
CA ARG A 24 19.36 1.18 15.30
C ARG A 24 18.93 -0.29 15.37
N VAL A 25 18.62 -0.83 14.20
CA VAL A 25 18.19 -2.22 14.02
C VAL A 25 18.87 -2.82 12.80
N ALA A 26 18.92 -4.14 12.72
CA ALA A 26 19.37 -4.82 11.51
C ALA A 26 18.43 -4.50 10.33
N LYS A 27 18.95 -4.45 9.10
CA LYS A 27 18.13 -4.18 7.89
C LYS A 27 17.08 -5.25 7.61
N TRP A 28 17.23 -6.43 8.17
CA TRP A 28 16.25 -7.53 8.08
C TRP A 28 15.20 -7.48 9.21
N ASP A 29 15.29 -6.53 10.15
CA ASP A 29 14.32 -6.39 11.22
C ASP A 29 12.88 -6.33 10.66
N PRO A 30 11.90 -7.03 11.27
CA PRO A 30 10.53 -7.06 10.76
C PRO A 30 9.89 -5.69 10.54
N ARG A 31 10.27 -4.68 11.32
CA ARG A 31 9.77 -3.30 11.14
C ARG A 31 10.32 -2.68 9.87
N VAL A 32 11.60 -2.91 9.58
CA VAL A 32 12.26 -2.48 8.35
C VAL A 32 11.66 -3.16 7.13
N ALA A 33 11.42 -4.48 7.22
CA ALA A 33 10.75 -5.22 6.17
C ALA A 33 9.33 -4.70 5.90
N ALA A 34 8.57 -4.38 6.95
CA ALA A 34 7.20 -3.87 6.83
C ALA A 34 7.13 -2.53 6.08
N TYR A 35 7.86 -1.49 6.52
CA TYR A 35 7.82 -0.21 5.81
C TYR A 35 8.55 -0.26 4.45
N GLY A 36 9.51 -1.18 4.26
CA GLY A 36 10.12 -1.43 2.96
C GLY A 36 9.14 -2.03 1.95
N ALA A 37 8.27 -2.95 2.38
CA ALA A 37 7.21 -3.48 1.53
C ALA A 37 6.13 -2.44 1.20
N VAL A 38 5.87 -1.50 2.11
CA VAL A 38 5.01 -0.32 1.87
C VAL A 38 5.62 0.59 0.80
N ASP A 39 6.93 0.83 0.85
CA ASP A 39 7.63 1.61 -0.18
C ASP A 39 7.57 0.93 -1.56
N GLU A 40 7.73 -0.40 -1.61
CA GLU A 40 7.57 -1.15 -2.87
C GLU A 40 6.15 -1.04 -3.44
N THR A 41 5.13 -1.08 -2.57
CA THR A 41 3.74 -0.84 -2.97
C THR A 41 3.56 0.58 -3.51
N ASN A 42 4.18 1.58 -2.87
CA ASN A 42 4.14 2.97 -3.29
C ASN A 42 4.77 3.16 -4.69
N ALA A 43 5.93 2.54 -4.93
CA ALA A 43 6.60 2.55 -6.22
C ALA A 43 5.75 1.90 -7.32
N ALA A 44 5.11 0.77 -7.04
CA ALA A 44 4.24 0.08 -8.00
C ALA A 44 3.00 0.91 -8.38
N ILE A 45 2.40 1.62 -7.42
CA ILE A 45 1.33 2.59 -7.72
C ILE A 45 1.87 3.71 -8.62
N GLY A 46 3.10 4.18 -8.39
CA GLY A 46 3.76 5.15 -9.25
C GLY A 46 3.85 4.72 -10.73
N VAL A 47 4.09 3.42 -11.00
CA VAL A 47 4.09 2.89 -12.37
C VAL A 47 2.69 2.87 -12.97
N ALA A 48 1.68 2.43 -12.21
CA ALA A 48 0.29 2.45 -12.66
C ALA A 48 -0.19 3.87 -13.02
N ARG A 49 0.29 4.88 -12.27
CA ARG A 49 -0.06 6.29 -12.49
C ARG A 49 0.36 6.84 -13.85
N LEU A 50 1.30 6.20 -14.55
CA LEU A 50 1.68 6.58 -15.91
C LEU A 50 0.54 6.40 -16.93
N TYR A 51 -0.46 5.59 -16.60
CA TYR A 51 -1.49 5.13 -17.53
C TYR A 51 -2.92 5.53 -17.11
N VAL A 52 -3.07 6.40 -16.11
CA VAL A 52 -4.37 6.81 -15.57
C VAL A 52 -4.48 8.34 -15.57
N GLN A 53 -5.72 8.84 -15.66
CA GLN A 53 -6.02 10.27 -15.70
C GLN A 53 -7.25 10.58 -14.85
N GLY A 54 -7.55 11.87 -14.68
CA GLY A 54 -8.74 12.36 -13.98
C GLY A 54 -8.81 11.90 -12.52
N GLU A 55 -10.02 11.58 -12.07
CA GLU A 55 -10.30 11.24 -10.68
C GLU A 55 -9.45 10.09 -10.13
N LEU A 56 -9.24 9.02 -10.92
CA LEU A 56 -8.43 7.89 -10.49
C LEU A 56 -6.95 8.29 -10.27
N ALA A 57 -6.41 9.16 -11.11
CA ALA A 57 -5.04 9.67 -10.93
C ALA A 57 -4.88 10.47 -9.64
N GLU A 58 -5.89 11.24 -9.26
CA GLU A 58 -5.91 11.99 -8.00
C GLU A 58 -6.04 11.08 -6.78
N MET A 59 -6.91 10.05 -6.84
CA MET A 59 -7.03 9.04 -5.79
C MET A 59 -5.68 8.34 -5.53
N LEU A 60 -5.02 7.87 -6.60
CA LEU A 60 -3.72 7.20 -6.48
C LEU A 60 -2.63 8.15 -5.98
N ALA A 61 -2.64 9.43 -6.36
CA ALA A 61 -1.69 10.42 -5.83
C ALA A 61 -1.87 10.66 -4.32
N ARG A 62 -3.12 10.69 -3.83
CA ARG A 62 -3.41 10.75 -2.39
C ARG A 62 -2.93 9.50 -1.67
N ILE A 63 -3.20 8.33 -2.25
CA ILE A 63 -2.74 7.04 -1.70
C ILE A 63 -1.21 6.98 -1.58
N GLN A 64 -0.46 7.49 -2.56
CA GLN A 64 1.02 7.53 -2.45
C GLN A 64 1.51 8.44 -1.32
N ASN A 65 0.79 9.52 -1.00
CA ASN A 65 1.08 10.32 0.19
C ASN A 65 0.75 9.56 1.47
N ASP A 66 -0.43 8.96 1.56
CA ASP A 66 -0.81 8.13 2.72
C ASP A 66 0.18 6.98 2.94
N LEU A 67 0.77 6.38 1.89
CA LEU A 67 1.78 5.34 2.04
C LEU A 67 3.10 5.86 2.66
N PHE A 68 3.42 7.14 2.49
CA PHE A 68 4.50 7.77 3.28
C PHE A 68 4.09 7.93 4.75
N ASP A 69 2.83 8.26 5.04
CA ASP A 69 2.33 8.35 6.41
C ASP A 69 2.34 6.97 7.10
N VAL A 70 1.89 5.92 6.39
CA VAL A 70 1.97 4.51 6.81
C VAL A 70 3.42 4.12 7.11
N GLY A 71 4.35 4.46 6.20
CA GLY A 71 5.77 4.20 6.39
C GLY A 71 6.35 4.96 7.60
N ALA A 72 5.97 6.22 7.80
CA ALA A 72 6.41 7.04 8.91
C ALA A 72 5.90 6.50 10.27
N ASP A 73 4.64 6.07 10.31
CA ASP A 73 4.02 5.46 11.49
C ASP A 73 4.73 4.13 11.84
N LEU A 74 4.94 3.25 10.86
CA LEU A 74 5.70 2.00 11.04
C LEU A 74 7.14 2.25 11.50
N CYS A 75 7.79 3.30 10.99
CA CYS A 75 9.17 3.65 11.29
C CYS A 75 9.38 4.15 12.73
N VAL A 76 8.33 4.66 13.38
CA VAL A 76 8.39 5.14 14.78
C VAL A 76 7.67 4.14 15.70
N PRO A 77 8.38 3.35 16.51
CA PRO A 77 7.75 2.41 17.44
C PRO A 77 6.70 3.05 18.36
N GLU A 78 5.67 2.30 18.73
CA GLU A 78 4.69 2.75 19.73
C GLU A 78 5.33 2.86 21.11
N ARG A 79 5.02 3.96 21.82
CA ARG A 79 5.51 4.25 23.17
C ARG A 79 4.39 4.88 23.99
N ALA A 80 4.32 4.53 25.28
CA ALA A 80 3.29 5.04 26.19
C ALA A 80 3.41 6.57 26.41
N ASP A 81 4.64 7.09 26.44
CA ASP A 81 4.92 8.52 26.61
C ASP A 81 5.97 8.97 25.58
N PRO A 82 5.55 9.30 24.34
CA PRO A 82 6.47 9.72 23.30
C PRO A 82 6.88 11.19 23.51
N PRO A 83 8.17 11.54 23.30
CA PRO A 83 8.66 12.91 23.51
C PRO A 83 8.04 13.95 22.55
N ARG A 84 7.39 13.49 21.47
CA ARG A 84 6.60 14.28 20.53
C ARG A 84 5.47 13.42 19.99
N SER A 85 4.32 14.01 19.66
CA SER A 85 3.24 13.29 18.98
C SER A 85 3.75 12.80 17.61
N PRO A 86 3.91 11.47 17.41
CA PRO A 86 4.32 10.95 16.12
C PRO A 86 3.18 11.10 15.11
N LEU A 87 3.52 11.17 13.83
CA LEU A 87 2.53 11.03 12.77
C LEU A 87 1.99 9.61 12.81
N ARG A 88 0.67 9.46 12.83
CA ARG A 88 -0.03 8.18 12.89
C ARG A 88 -1.12 8.13 11.82
N VAL A 89 -1.30 6.96 11.21
CA VAL A 89 -2.43 6.69 10.31
C VAL A 89 -3.73 6.76 11.10
N THR A 90 -4.76 7.33 10.49
CA THR A 90 -6.05 7.57 11.16
C THR A 90 -7.18 6.77 10.52
N ALA A 91 -8.24 6.52 11.29
CA ALA A 91 -9.46 5.89 10.77
C ALA A 91 -10.07 6.67 9.58
N ALA A 92 -9.95 7.99 9.57
CA ALA A 92 -10.45 8.83 8.48
C ALA A 92 -9.80 8.52 7.12
N GLN A 93 -8.52 8.10 7.11
CA GLN A 93 -7.83 7.66 5.90
C GLN A 93 -8.39 6.31 5.40
N VAL A 94 -8.71 5.40 6.31
CA VAL A 94 -9.35 4.10 5.98
C VAL A 94 -10.75 4.31 5.41
N GLU A 95 -11.57 5.12 6.09
CA GLU A 95 -12.93 5.44 5.63
C GLU A 95 -12.94 6.16 4.28
N ARG A 96 -11.89 6.94 3.97
CA ARG A 96 -11.73 7.55 2.65
C ARG A 96 -11.58 6.49 1.56
N LEU A 97 -10.75 5.47 1.78
CA LEU A 97 -10.59 4.38 0.82
C LEU A 97 -11.92 3.65 0.60
N GLU A 98 -12.71 3.44 1.66
CA GLU A 98 -14.05 2.83 1.56
C GLU A 98 -14.99 3.64 0.67
N ARG A 99 -15.05 4.96 0.90
CA ARG A 99 -15.87 5.86 0.06
C ARG A 99 -15.41 5.89 -1.41
N GLU A 100 -14.09 5.88 -1.65
CA GLU A 100 -13.52 5.82 -2.99
C GLU A 100 -13.83 4.47 -3.68
N ILE A 101 -13.74 3.35 -2.93
CA ILE A 101 -14.15 2.01 -3.40
C ILE A 101 -15.62 2.02 -3.83
N ASP A 102 -16.52 2.52 -2.98
CA ASP A 102 -17.96 2.52 -3.26
C ASP A 102 -18.27 3.35 -4.52
N ARG A 103 -17.61 4.50 -4.67
CA ARG A 103 -17.76 5.37 -5.84
C ARG A 103 -17.32 4.70 -7.14
N LEU A 104 -16.17 4.02 -7.14
CA LEU A 104 -15.69 3.29 -8.31
C LEU A 104 -16.58 2.06 -8.61
N ASN A 105 -16.97 1.31 -7.58
CA ASN A 105 -17.84 0.14 -7.70
C ASN A 105 -19.22 0.46 -8.28
N ALA A 106 -19.75 1.66 -8.05
CA ALA A 106 -21.06 2.08 -8.58
C ALA A 106 -21.15 2.02 -10.12
N ARG A 107 -20.02 2.02 -10.82
CA ARG A 107 -19.94 1.89 -12.29
C ARG A 107 -19.68 0.46 -12.77
N LEU A 108 -19.34 -0.46 -11.87
CA LEU A 108 -18.92 -1.81 -12.23
C LEU A 108 -20.09 -2.78 -12.22
N SER A 109 -20.16 -3.63 -13.24
CA SER A 109 -21.05 -4.79 -13.18
C SER A 109 -20.55 -5.80 -12.13
N PRO A 110 -21.46 -6.50 -11.41
CA PRO A 110 -21.10 -7.56 -10.48
C PRO A 110 -20.30 -8.68 -11.16
N LEU A 111 -19.28 -9.20 -10.47
CA LEU A 111 -18.49 -10.33 -10.94
C LEU A 111 -19.24 -11.65 -10.76
N ARG A 112 -19.06 -12.56 -11.72
CA ARG A 112 -19.56 -13.94 -11.66
C ARG A 112 -18.44 -14.98 -11.48
N SER A 113 -17.17 -14.54 -11.49
CA SER A 113 -15.96 -15.34 -11.26
C SER A 113 -14.81 -14.41 -10.87
N PHE A 114 -13.66 -14.98 -10.52
CA PHE A 114 -12.43 -14.19 -10.33
C PHE A 114 -11.93 -13.59 -11.63
N VAL A 115 -11.32 -12.41 -11.54
CA VAL A 115 -10.66 -11.74 -12.68
C VAL A 115 -9.24 -12.28 -12.81
N LEU A 116 -8.83 -12.62 -14.03
CA LEU A 116 -7.43 -12.87 -14.37
C LEU A 116 -6.69 -11.52 -14.41
N PRO A 117 -5.65 -11.31 -13.59
CA PRO A 117 -4.94 -10.04 -13.56
C PRO A 117 -4.35 -9.65 -14.92
N GLY A 118 -4.87 -8.59 -15.54
CA GLY A 118 -4.47 -8.15 -16.88
C GLY A 118 -5.37 -7.04 -17.40
N GLY A 119 -5.56 -6.99 -18.72
CA GLY A 119 -6.36 -5.95 -19.38
C GLY A 119 -5.50 -4.80 -19.90
N THR A 120 -5.97 -3.58 -19.73
CA THR A 120 -5.19 -2.37 -20.06
C THR A 120 -3.88 -2.29 -19.26
N PRO A 121 -2.87 -1.54 -19.72
CA PRO A 121 -1.64 -1.31 -18.95
C PRO A 121 -1.92 -0.82 -17.52
N ALA A 122 -2.87 0.11 -17.36
CA ALA A 122 -3.29 0.62 -16.06
C ALA A 122 -3.84 -0.51 -15.16
N ALA A 123 -4.77 -1.32 -15.66
CA ALA A 123 -5.38 -2.42 -14.92
C ALA A 123 -4.36 -3.48 -14.48
N ALA A 124 -3.44 -3.86 -15.38
CA ALA A 124 -2.39 -4.82 -15.09
C ALA A 124 -1.46 -4.34 -13.97
N TYR A 125 -0.98 -3.10 -14.03
CA TYR A 125 -0.12 -2.54 -12.98
C TYR A 125 -0.87 -2.32 -11.66
N LEU A 126 -2.15 -1.97 -11.69
CA LEU A 126 -2.97 -1.86 -10.48
C LEU A 126 -3.16 -3.23 -9.81
N HIS A 127 -3.32 -4.30 -10.57
CA HIS A 127 -3.34 -5.65 -10.02
C HIS A 127 -1.98 -6.08 -9.43
N LEU A 128 -0.86 -5.66 -10.03
CA LEU A 128 0.46 -5.88 -9.45
C LEU A 128 0.61 -5.13 -8.13
N ALA A 129 0.27 -3.84 -8.10
CA ALA A 129 0.27 -3.02 -6.89
C ALA A 129 -0.63 -3.63 -5.79
N ARG A 130 -1.82 -4.15 -6.15
CA ARG A 130 -2.68 -4.89 -5.23
C ARG A 130 -1.99 -6.09 -4.59
N ALA A 131 -1.26 -6.89 -5.37
CA ALA A 131 -0.53 -8.04 -4.84
C ALA A 131 0.61 -7.61 -3.90
N MET A 132 1.30 -6.51 -4.21
CA MET A 132 2.34 -5.93 -3.35
C MET A 132 1.76 -5.35 -2.07
N ALA A 133 0.62 -4.65 -2.13
CA ALA A 133 -0.09 -4.15 -0.95
C ALA A 133 -0.44 -5.29 0.03
N ARG A 134 -0.94 -6.42 -0.49
CA ARG A 134 -1.20 -7.63 0.31
C ARG A 134 0.07 -8.25 0.89
N ARG A 135 1.23 -8.10 0.21
CA ARG A 135 2.52 -8.55 0.77
C ARG A 135 2.94 -7.63 1.92
N ALA A 136 2.86 -6.32 1.74
CA ALA A 136 3.12 -5.35 2.80
C ALA A 136 2.20 -5.56 4.01
N GLU A 137 0.92 -5.82 3.79
CA GLU A 137 -0.04 -6.19 4.84
C GLU A 137 0.43 -7.39 5.67
N ARG A 138 0.95 -8.45 5.02
CA ARG A 138 1.48 -9.62 5.73
C ARG A 138 2.73 -9.31 6.56
N GLU A 139 3.62 -8.47 6.05
CA GLU A 139 4.80 -8.03 6.81
C GLU A 139 4.39 -7.21 8.05
N ILE A 140 3.40 -6.32 7.90
CA ILE A 140 2.84 -5.55 9.02
C ILE A 140 2.14 -6.48 10.02
N ALA A 141 1.37 -7.46 9.54
CA ALA A 141 0.72 -8.44 10.41
C ALA A 141 1.73 -9.27 11.19
N LEU A 142 2.83 -9.70 10.55
CA LEU A 142 3.93 -10.37 11.23
C LEU A 142 4.58 -9.47 12.28
N LEU A 143 4.85 -8.21 11.96
CA LEU A 143 5.37 -7.23 12.91
C LEU A 143 4.44 -7.08 14.14
N ALA A 144 3.12 -7.01 13.91
CA ALA A 144 2.11 -6.88 14.96
C ALA A 144 2.12 -8.04 15.97
N THR A 145 2.55 -9.24 15.57
CA THR A 145 2.71 -10.38 16.48
C THR A 145 3.90 -10.24 17.43
N ARG A 146 4.85 -9.34 17.12
CA ARG A 146 6.13 -9.21 17.83
C ARG A 146 6.24 -7.90 18.60
N GLN A 147 5.63 -6.83 18.09
CA GLN A 147 5.77 -5.48 18.63
C GLN A 147 4.42 -4.74 18.50
N PRO A 148 4.10 -3.83 19.43
CA PRO A 148 2.93 -2.98 19.30
C PRO A 148 3.03 -2.10 18.04
N ILE A 149 1.90 -1.94 17.37
CA ILE A 149 1.71 -1.08 16.21
C ILE A 149 0.36 -0.37 16.34
N ASN A 150 0.20 0.73 15.61
CA ASN A 150 -1.10 1.34 15.38
C ASN A 150 -2.01 0.36 14.59
N PRO A 151 -3.18 -0.03 15.11
CA PRO A 151 -4.09 -0.96 14.44
C PRO A 151 -4.64 -0.42 13.11
N GLU A 152 -4.67 0.90 12.90
CA GLU A 152 -5.11 1.49 11.63
C GLU A 152 -4.19 1.15 10.46
N LEU A 153 -2.92 0.76 10.72
CA LEU A 153 -1.99 0.33 9.68
C LEU A 153 -2.49 -0.92 8.94
N LEU A 154 -2.96 -1.92 9.69
CA LEU A 154 -3.52 -3.14 9.12
C LEU A 154 -4.82 -2.86 8.38
N ARG A 155 -5.70 -2.03 8.97
CA ARG A 155 -6.99 -1.65 8.36
C ARG A 155 -6.77 -0.92 7.04
N TYR A 156 -5.85 0.05 7.02
CA TYR A 156 -5.51 0.81 5.82
C TYR A 156 -4.97 -0.10 4.71
N MET A 157 -3.97 -0.95 5.01
CA MET A 157 -3.38 -1.81 3.98
C MET A 157 -4.34 -2.89 3.45
N ASN A 158 -5.17 -3.46 4.32
CA ASN A 158 -6.24 -4.38 3.91
C ASN A 158 -7.19 -3.68 2.93
N ARG A 159 -7.71 -2.49 3.29
CA ARG A 159 -8.64 -1.72 2.47
C ARG A 159 -8.00 -1.18 1.19
N LEU A 160 -6.72 -0.83 1.22
CA LEU A 160 -5.98 -0.42 0.03
C LEU A 160 -5.92 -1.53 -1.01
N SER A 161 -5.78 -2.80 -0.60
CA SER A 161 -5.79 -3.91 -1.54
C SER A 161 -7.15 -4.07 -2.25
N ASP A 162 -8.26 -3.81 -1.54
CA ASP A 162 -9.60 -3.75 -2.13
C ASP A 162 -9.71 -2.58 -3.10
N HIS A 163 -9.24 -1.39 -2.71
CA HIS A 163 -9.25 -0.20 -3.55
C HIS A 163 -8.49 -0.43 -4.87
N LEU A 164 -7.29 -1.02 -4.80
CA LEU A 164 -6.48 -1.32 -5.98
C LEU A 164 -7.14 -2.39 -6.87
N PHE A 165 -7.89 -3.33 -6.30
CA PHE A 165 -8.69 -4.28 -7.09
C PHE A 165 -9.80 -3.58 -7.88
N VAL A 166 -10.59 -2.73 -7.21
CA VAL A 166 -11.69 -2.00 -7.84
C VAL A 166 -11.18 -0.99 -8.86
N SER A 167 -10.08 -0.30 -8.54
CA SER A 167 -9.38 0.60 -9.46
C SER A 167 -8.90 -0.12 -10.72
N ALA A 168 -8.37 -1.34 -10.59
CA ALA A 168 -7.92 -2.12 -11.75
C ALA A 168 -9.07 -2.42 -12.71
N ARG A 169 -10.23 -2.81 -12.17
CA ARG A 169 -11.45 -3.05 -12.97
C ARG A 169 -11.95 -1.77 -13.61
N HIS A 170 -12.03 -0.67 -12.85
CA HIS A 170 -12.45 0.63 -13.37
C HIS A 170 -11.56 1.09 -14.54
N ALA A 171 -10.24 0.91 -14.42
CA ALA A 171 -9.26 1.22 -15.46
C ALA A 171 -9.30 0.24 -16.67
N ASN A 172 -10.10 -0.82 -16.58
CA ASN A 172 -10.29 -1.82 -17.62
C ASN A 172 -11.68 -1.70 -18.26
N ASP A 173 -12.03 -0.48 -18.66
CA ASP A 173 -13.32 -0.13 -19.26
C ASP A 173 -14.51 -0.44 -18.33
N ASP A 174 -14.44 0.06 -17.08
CA ASP A 174 -15.45 -0.21 -16.05
C ASP A 174 -15.72 -1.73 -15.86
N GLY A 175 -14.67 -2.54 -16.04
CA GLY A 175 -14.68 -4.00 -15.91
C GLY A 175 -15.26 -4.74 -17.11
N ALA A 176 -15.65 -4.06 -18.20
CA ALA A 176 -16.17 -4.68 -19.41
C ALA A 176 -15.13 -5.54 -20.13
N GLN A 177 -13.84 -5.22 -19.96
CA GLN A 177 -12.71 -5.95 -20.55
C GLN A 177 -12.06 -6.94 -19.57
N ASP A 178 -12.67 -7.21 -18.41
CA ASP A 178 -12.14 -8.16 -17.45
C ASP A 178 -12.22 -9.59 -18.01
N VAL A 179 -11.08 -10.28 -18.07
CA VAL A 179 -11.06 -11.69 -18.43
C VAL A 179 -11.34 -12.51 -17.18
N LEU A 180 -12.44 -13.27 -17.21
CA LEU A 180 -12.85 -14.09 -16.08
C LEU A 180 -12.16 -15.45 -16.08
N TRP A 181 -11.73 -15.87 -14.90
CA TRP A 181 -11.22 -17.21 -14.65
C TRP A 181 -12.29 -18.26 -14.92
N ARG A 182 -11.89 -19.32 -15.65
CA ARG A 182 -12.72 -20.50 -15.95
C ARG A 182 -12.16 -21.70 -15.18
N PRO A 183 -12.78 -22.12 -14.06
CA PRO A 183 -12.27 -23.20 -13.23
C PRO A 183 -12.08 -24.49 -14.03
N GLY A 184 -10.86 -25.04 -14.02
CA GLY A 184 -10.56 -26.33 -14.64
C GLY A 184 -10.62 -26.38 -16.18
N ALA A 185 -10.62 -25.24 -16.88
CA ALA A 185 -10.85 -25.20 -18.33
C ALA A 185 -9.85 -25.96 -19.22
N TYR A 186 -8.69 -26.35 -18.68
CA TYR A 186 -7.61 -27.05 -19.42
C TYR A 186 -7.19 -28.37 -18.76
N ARG A 187 -8.08 -28.99 -17.98
CA ARG A 187 -7.88 -30.31 -17.38
C ARG A 187 -8.56 -31.41 -18.19
#